data_AF-A0A258CZI6-F1
#
_entry.id   AF-A0A258CZI6-F1
#
_cell.length_a   1.000
_cell.length_b   1.000
_cell.length_c   1.000
_cell.angle_alpha   90.00
_cell.angle_beta   90.00
_cell.angle_gamma   90.00
#
_symmetry.space_group_name_H-M   'P 1'
#
loop_
_entity.id
_entity.type
_entity.pdbx_description
1 polymer ?
#
loop_
_entity_poly.entity_id
_entity_poly.type
_entity_poly.pdbx_seq_one_letter_code
_entity_poly.pdbx_strand_id
1 'polypeptide(L)'
;VDNVEGRPLEQVRPDGRIVFTFEIGADLVGFILAELQRVSPVDSGDYKKSHLVFADGRQVEPGADLAGAEEIVLLNPLPYSRKVELGLMRMKVDGTSEVYQQAARAALRRFGNLASIKFSFRAPIGGATTGKAGRASRVPALVIRMR
;
A
#
# COMPACT_ATOMS: atom_id res chain seq x y z
N VAL A 1 45.59 2.71 -32.79
CA VAL A 1 45.09 3.76 -33.71
C VAL A 1 44.42 2.99 -34.83
N ASP A 2 43.09 2.90 -34.91
CA ASP A 2 42.04 3.95 -34.93
C ASP A 2 40.73 3.39 -34.29
N ASN A 3 39.95 4.03 -33.41
CA ASN A 3 39.26 5.33 -33.37
C ASN A 3 38.15 5.51 -34.43
N VAL A 4 36.95 4.99 -34.18
CA VAL A 4 35.67 5.57 -34.65
C VAL A 4 34.58 5.36 -33.58
N GLU A 5 34.06 6.47 -33.06
CA GLU A 5 32.87 6.58 -32.22
C GLU A 5 31.60 6.16 -32.95
N GLY A 6 30.62 5.63 -32.19
CA GLY A 6 29.28 5.39 -32.70
C GLY A 6 28.32 4.95 -31.61
N ARG A 7 28.01 5.83 -30.65
CA ARG A 7 26.76 5.69 -29.89
C ARG A 7 25.57 5.85 -30.86
N PRO A 8 24.49 5.11 -30.62
CA PRO A 8 23.28 5.76 -30.10
C PRO A 8 22.96 5.15 -28.72
N LEU A 9 22.95 5.92 -27.62
CA LEU A 9 21.76 6.62 -27.10
C LEU A 9 20.42 5.96 -27.48
N GLU A 10 19.71 5.53 -26.44
CA GLU A 10 18.26 5.32 -26.44
C GLU A 10 17.75 4.11 -27.23
N GLN A 11 17.98 2.92 -26.68
CA GLN A 11 16.97 1.86 -26.80
C GLN A 11 15.89 2.07 -25.73
N VAL A 12 15.21 3.23 -25.79
CA VAL A 12 13.95 3.43 -25.08
C VAL A 12 12.94 2.57 -25.81
N ARG A 13 12.76 1.35 -25.31
CA ARG A 13 11.66 0.49 -25.72
C ARG A 13 10.35 1.25 -25.46
N PRO A 14 9.41 1.30 -26.42
CA PRO A 14 8.07 1.82 -26.15
C PRO A 14 7.35 1.05 -25.01
N ASP A 15 7.75 -0.19 -24.74
CA ASP A 15 7.32 -1.01 -23.58
C ASP A 15 8.06 -0.74 -22.26
N GLY A 16 9.16 0.01 -22.27
CA GLY A 16 10.01 0.21 -21.09
C GLY A 16 9.29 0.98 -19.97
N ARG A 17 8.37 1.88 -20.33
CA ARG A 17 7.57 2.65 -19.37
C ARG A 17 6.60 1.76 -18.60
N ILE A 18 5.96 0.80 -19.27
CA ILE A 18 4.95 -0.08 -18.65
C ILE A 18 5.63 -1.06 -17.70
N VAL A 19 6.73 -1.69 -18.12
CA VAL A 19 7.52 -2.61 -17.28
C VAL A 19 8.10 -1.87 -16.06
N PHE A 20 8.62 -0.65 -16.25
CA PHE A 20 9.15 0.16 -15.14
C PHE A 20 8.07 0.58 -14.13
N THR A 21 6.89 0.99 -14.62
CA THR A 21 5.75 1.31 -13.74
C THR A 21 5.27 0.08 -12.97
N PHE A 22 5.31 -1.10 -13.60
CA PHE A 22 5.01 -2.39 -12.94
C PHE A 22 5.99 -2.69 -11.79
N GLU A 23 7.29 -2.65 -12.06
CA GLU A 23 8.33 -2.94 -11.05
C GLU A 23 8.25 -1.97 -9.86
N ILE A 24 8.01 -0.67 -10.13
CA ILE A 24 7.84 0.34 -9.07
C ILE A 24 6.57 0.09 -8.26
N GLY A 25 5.47 -0.31 -8.90
CA GLY A 25 4.22 -0.65 -8.22
C GLY A 25 4.37 -1.81 -7.26
N ALA A 26 5.01 -2.88 -7.73
CA ALA A 26 5.29 -4.04 -6.89
C ALA A 26 6.23 -3.70 -5.72
N ASP A 27 7.33 -2.96 -5.96
CA ASP A 27 8.26 -2.56 -4.88
C ASP A 27 7.60 -1.63 -3.86
N LEU A 28 6.82 -0.64 -4.31
CA LEU A 28 6.10 0.28 -3.43
C LEU A 28 5.08 -0.45 -2.55
N VAL A 29 4.24 -1.30 -3.13
CA VAL A 29 3.23 -2.05 -2.38
C VAL A 29 3.89 -3.06 -1.44
N GLY A 30 4.93 -3.76 -1.90
CA GLY A 30 5.72 -4.66 -1.08
C GLY A 30 6.36 -3.96 0.12
N PHE A 31 6.94 -2.78 -0.10
CA PHE A 31 7.50 -1.95 0.96
C PHE A 31 6.43 -1.51 1.97
N ILE A 32 5.28 -1.02 1.51
CA ILE A 32 4.19 -0.61 2.40
C ILE A 32 3.68 -1.79 3.21
N LEU A 33 3.48 -2.96 2.59
CA LEU A 33 3.08 -4.17 3.31
C LEU A 33 4.11 -4.55 4.38
N ALA A 34 5.40 -4.50 4.07
CA ALA A 34 6.45 -4.76 5.05
C ALA A 34 6.41 -3.75 6.22
N GLU A 35 6.21 -2.46 5.95
CA GLU A 35 6.06 -1.44 6.98
C GLU A 35 4.80 -1.66 7.83
N LEU A 36 3.66 -1.98 7.22
CA LEU A 36 2.43 -2.33 7.92
C LEU A 36 2.64 -3.55 8.82
N GLN A 37 3.33 -4.59 8.34
CA GLN A 37 3.68 -5.78 9.12
C GLN A 37 4.62 -5.44 10.29
N ARG A 38 5.53 -4.50 10.10
CA ARG A 38 6.53 -4.06 11.10
C ARG A 38 5.90 -3.27 12.24
N VAL A 39 4.99 -2.34 11.92
CA VAL A 39 4.36 -1.44 12.92
C VAL A 39 3.03 -1.97 13.48
N SER A 40 2.53 -3.08 12.95
CA SER A 40 1.28 -3.68 13.41
C SER A 40 1.38 -4.29 14.81
N PRO A 41 0.30 -4.21 15.61
CA PRO A 41 0.21 -4.90 16.89
C PRO A 41 0.26 -6.41 16.72
N VAL A 42 1.03 -7.09 17.57
CA VAL A 42 1.23 -8.56 17.53
C VAL A 42 0.50 -9.27 18.68
N ASP A 43 -0.67 -8.77 19.10
CA ASP A 43 -1.40 -9.39 20.21
C ASP A 43 -1.92 -10.80 19.85
N SER A 44 -3.03 -10.90 19.13
CA SER A 44 -3.47 -12.15 18.48
C SER A 44 -2.82 -12.37 17.11
N GLY A 45 -2.23 -11.31 16.54
CA GLY A 45 -1.72 -11.28 15.18
C GLY A 45 -2.78 -11.07 14.09
N ASP A 46 -4.07 -11.04 14.42
CA ASP A 46 -5.15 -10.87 13.44
C ASP A 46 -5.04 -9.55 12.68
N TYR A 47 -4.72 -8.46 13.40
CA TYR A 47 -4.52 -7.14 12.79
C TYR A 47 -3.43 -7.20 11.72
N LYS A 48 -2.28 -7.76 12.08
CA LYS A 48 -1.11 -7.92 11.22
C LYS A 48 -1.39 -8.82 10.00
N LYS A 49 -2.26 -9.82 10.13
CA LYS A 49 -2.61 -10.73 9.01
C LYS A 49 -3.72 -10.20 8.10
N SER A 50 -4.47 -9.19 8.53
CA SER A 50 -5.67 -8.72 7.84
C SER A 50 -5.42 -7.53 6.90
N HIS A 51 -4.18 -7.25 6.51
CA HIS A 51 -3.94 -6.23 5.49
C HIS A 51 -4.34 -6.77 4.12
N LEU A 52 -5.24 -6.06 3.44
CA LEU A 52 -5.72 -6.40 2.10
C LEU A 52 -5.25 -5.37 1.08
N VAL A 53 -5.02 -5.82 -0.15
CA VAL A 53 -4.64 -4.97 -1.29
C VAL A 53 -5.76 -5.03 -2.33
N PHE A 54 -6.09 -3.88 -2.88
CA PHE A 54 -7.05 -3.73 -3.97
C PHE A 54 -6.41 -2.92 -5.11
N ALA A 55 -6.61 -3.36 -6.34
CA ALA A 55 -6.31 -2.61 -7.55
C ALA A 55 -7.63 -2.31 -8.27
N ASP A 56 -7.94 -1.03 -8.46
CA ASP A 56 -9.18 -0.55 -9.12
C ASP A 56 -10.45 -1.21 -8.56
N GLY A 57 -10.49 -1.38 -7.24
CA GLY A 57 -11.61 -1.95 -6.50
C GLY A 57 -11.68 -3.49 -6.50
N ARG A 58 -10.77 -4.20 -7.18
CA ARG A 58 -10.64 -5.66 -7.11
C ARG A 58 -9.57 -6.05 -6.10
N GLN A 59 -9.89 -6.98 -5.21
CA GLN A 59 -8.90 -7.53 -4.29
C GLN A 59 -7.85 -8.30 -5.08
N VAL A 60 -6.58 -8.07 -4.74
CA VAL A 60 -5.43 -8.74 -5.35
C VAL A 60 -4.52 -9.28 -4.27
N GLU A 61 -3.80 -10.35 -4.59
CA GLU A 61 -2.80 -10.91 -3.69
C GLU A 61 -1.55 -10.03 -3.64
N PRO A 62 -0.81 -10.02 -2.52
CA PRO A 62 0.52 -9.41 -2.46
C PRO A 62 1.43 -9.95 -3.58
N GLY A 63 2.04 -9.05 -4.35
CA GLY A 63 2.90 -9.42 -5.48
C GLY A 63 2.17 -9.70 -6.80
N ALA A 64 0.84 -9.49 -6.86
CA ALA A 64 0.11 -9.49 -8.11
C ALA A 64 0.62 -8.43 -9.09
N ASP A 65 0.31 -8.62 -10.38
CA ASP A 65 0.58 -7.61 -11.39
C ASP A 65 -0.30 -6.37 -11.18
N LEU A 66 0.34 -5.23 -10.90
CA LEU A 66 -0.31 -3.93 -10.68
C LEU A 66 -0.09 -2.97 -11.85
N ALA A 67 0.47 -3.45 -12.97
CA ALA A 67 0.67 -2.65 -14.16
C ALA A 67 -0.66 -2.06 -14.65
N GLY A 68 -0.67 -0.75 -14.86
CA GLY A 68 -1.85 -0.05 -15.37
C GLY A 68 -2.97 0.18 -14.36
N ALA A 69 -2.82 -0.21 -13.09
CA ALA A 69 -3.80 0.13 -12.05
C ALA A 69 -3.84 1.65 -11.81
N GLU A 70 -5.03 2.26 -11.90
CA GLU A 70 -5.19 3.70 -11.66
C GLU A 70 -5.15 4.05 -10.17
N GLU A 71 -5.76 3.20 -9.35
CA GLU A 71 -5.82 3.34 -7.90
C GLU A 71 -5.51 2.01 -7.20
N ILE A 72 -4.48 2.02 -6.37
CA ILE A 72 -4.16 0.92 -5.47
C ILE A 72 -4.59 1.32 -4.05
N VAL A 73 -5.34 0.46 -3.38
CA VAL A 73 -5.82 0.66 -2.01
C VAL A 73 -5.36 -0.46 -1.11
N LEU A 74 -4.63 -0.12 -0.05
CA LEU A 74 -4.36 -1.04 1.06
C LEU A 74 -5.25 -0.70 2.23
N LEU A 75 -5.91 -1.67 2.85
CA LEU A 75 -6.80 -1.44 3.99
C LEU A 75 -6.81 -2.59 5.00
N ASN A 76 -7.29 -2.31 6.22
CA ASN A 76 -7.50 -3.33 7.26
C ASN A 76 -8.99 -3.45 7.57
N PRO A 77 -9.65 -4.56 7.18
CA PRO A 77 -11.10 -4.75 7.23
C PRO A 77 -11.65 -4.96 8.65
N LEU A 78 -10.78 -5.12 9.66
CA LEU A 78 -11.22 -5.47 11.00
C LEU A 78 -12.03 -4.34 11.62
N PRO A 79 -13.12 -4.64 12.35
CA PRO A 79 -14.03 -3.63 12.88
C PRO A 79 -13.38 -2.67 13.89
N TYR A 80 -12.32 -3.12 14.56
CA TYR A 80 -11.56 -2.33 15.54
C TYR A 80 -10.37 -1.59 14.93
N SER A 81 -10.06 -1.78 13.64
CA SER A 81 -8.86 -1.22 13.01
C SER A 81 -8.84 0.30 13.04
N ARG A 82 -10.00 0.94 12.94
CA ARG A 82 -10.18 2.39 13.12
C ARG A 82 -9.75 2.87 14.51
N LYS A 83 -10.03 2.12 15.57
CA LYS A 83 -9.67 2.51 16.94
C LYS A 83 -8.16 2.43 17.14
N VAL A 84 -7.50 1.43 16.56
CA VAL A 84 -6.03 1.31 16.53
C VAL A 84 -5.42 2.50 15.80
N GLU A 85 -5.97 2.84 14.63
CA GLU A 85 -5.46 3.95 13.82
C GLU A 85 -5.60 5.31 14.51
N LEU A 86 -6.70 5.53 15.23
CA LEU A 86 -6.94 6.78 15.97
C LEU A 86 -6.25 6.83 17.34
N GLY A 87 -5.52 5.78 17.75
CA GLY A 87 -4.91 5.71 19.09
C GLY A 87 -5.92 5.62 20.24
N LEU A 88 -7.17 5.25 19.94
CA LEU A 88 -8.26 5.13 20.93
C LEU A 88 -8.30 3.75 21.61
N MET A 89 -7.51 2.80 21.12
CA MET A 89 -7.36 1.49 21.71
C MET A 89 -6.08 1.46 22.55
N ARG A 90 -6.18 0.95 23.78
CA ARG A 90 -4.99 0.75 24.63
C ARG A 90 -4.14 -0.36 24.02
N MET A 91 -2.93 0.01 23.61
CA MET A 91 -1.99 -0.92 23.00
C MET A 91 -1.16 -1.62 24.09
N LYS A 92 -0.79 -2.89 23.84
CA LYS A 92 0.14 -3.62 24.71
C LYS A 92 1.58 -3.17 24.53
N VAL A 93 1.92 -2.73 23.32
CA VAL A 93 3.25 -2.27 22.92
C VAL A 93 3.13 -0.83 22.43
N ASP A 94 3.95 0.06 22.99
CA ASP A 94 3.97 1.46 22.58
C ASP A 94 4.35 1.60 21.10
N GLY A 95 3.81 2.63 20.43
CA GLY A 95 4.07 2.88 19.02
C GLY A 95 3.37 1.94 18.03
N THR A 96 2.42 1.11 18.48
CA THR A 96 1.61 0.23 17.61
C THR A 96 0.22 0.80 17.27
N SER A 97 -0.02 2.08 17.53
CA SER A 97 -1.16 2.86 17.03
C SER A 97 -0.83 3.55 15.71
N GLU A 98 -1.80 4.17 15.03
CA GLU A 98 -1.56 4.95 13.79
C GLU A 98 -0.81 4.16 12.69
N VAL A 99 -1.06 2.86 12.58
CA VAL A 99 -0.28 1.93 11.74
C VAL A 99 -0.22 2.40 10.28
N TYR A 100 -1.35 2.81 9.71
CA TYR A 100 -1.41 3.25 8.32
C TYR A 100 -0.75 4.60 8.12
N GLN A 101 -0.90 5.54 9.06
CA GLN A 101 -0.19 6.82 9.01
C GLN A 101 1.32 6.65 9.16
N GLN A 102 1.79 5.74 10.02
CA GLN A 102 3.21 5.40 10.14
C GLN A 102 3.77 4.83 8.84
N ALA A 103 3.08 3.86 8.24
CA ALA A 103 3.47 3.29 6.95
C ALA A 103 3.44 4.34 5.83
N ALA A 104 2.45 5.24 5.81
CA ALA A 104 2.39 6.36 4.86
C ALA A 104 3.63 7.26 4.96
N ARG A 105 3.99 7.67 6.18
CA ARG A 105 5.16 8.52 6.44
C ARG A 105 6.44 7.82 5.98
N ALA A 106 6.57 6.51 6.20
CA ALA A 106 7.71 5.73 5.72
C ALA A 106 7.77 5.64 4.19
N ALA A 107 6.65 5.34 3.55
CA ALA A 107 6.58 5.19 2.11
C ALA A 107 6.78 6.52 1.38
N LEU A 108 6.22 7.62 1.89
CA LEU A 108 6.42 8.96 1.34
C LEU A 108 7.89 9.39 1.34
N ARG A 109 8.68 9.00 2.36
CA ARG A 109 10.12 9.30 2.40
C ARG A 109 10.90 8.62 1.27
N ARG A 110 10.45 7.44 0.83
CA ARG A 110 11.16 6.63 -0.17
C ARG A 110 10.60 6.79 -1.59
N PHE A 111 9.28 6.93 -1.73
CA PHE A 111 8.56 6.87 -3.01
C PHE A 111 7.70 8.11 -3.27
N GLY A 112 7.75 9.14 -2.42
CA GLY A 112 6.90 10.33 -2.55
C GLY A 112 7.15 11.17 -3.80
N ASN A 113 8.26 10.93 -4.52
CA ASN A 113 8.52 11.47 -5.86
C ASN A 113 7.82 10.67 -6.97
N LEU A 114 7.69 9.35 -6.81
CA LEU A 114 7.17 8.41 -7.81
C LEU A 114 5.65 8.22 -7.74
N ALA A 115 5.06 8.31 -6.55
CA ALA A 115 3.64 8.06 -6.34
C ALA A 115 3.00 9.07 -5.37
N SER A 116 1.71 9.31 -5.54
CA SER A 116 0.88 9.92 -4.51
C SER A 116 0.46 8.83 -3.52
N ILE A 117 0.79 9.01 -2.24
CA ILE A 117 0.45 8.06 -1.17
C ILE A 117 -0.35 8.84 -0.12
N LYS A 118 -1.62 8.51 0.06
CA LYS A 118 -2.53 9.25 0.96
C LYS A 118 -3.22 8.31 1.94
N PHE A 119 -3.13 8.66 3.21
CA PHE A 119 -3.94 8.04 4.25
C PHE A 119 -5.40 8.52 4.16
N SER A 120 -6.36 7.60 4.33
CA SER A 120 -7.78 7.92 4.37
C SER A 120 -8.57 6.87 5.16
N PHE A 121 -9.85 7.13 5.40
CA PHE A 121 -10.80 6.14 5.87
C PHE A 121 -11.78 5.78 4.76
N ARG A 122 -11.77 4.52 4.33
CA ARG A 122 -12.59 4.01 3.22
C ARG A 122 -13.68 3.06 3.72
N ALA A 123 -14.78 2.99 2.99
CA ALA A 123 -15.71 1.87 3.16
C ALA A 123 -14.97 0.58 2.76
N PRO A 124 -15.17 -0.54 3.49
CA PRO A 124 -14.64 -1.84 3.09
C PRO A 124 -15.07 -2.17 1.66
N ILE A 125 -14.11 -2.51 0.81
CA ILE A 125 -14.32 -2.80 -0.61
C ILE A 125 -14.73 -4.27 -0.75
N GLY A 126 -15.65 -4.59 -1.67
CA GLY A 126 -16.00 -5.97 -2.02
C GLY A 126 -16.64 -6.79 -0.90
N GLY A 127 -17.22 -6.17 0.12
CA GLY A 127 -17.82 -6.88 1.26
C GLY A 127 -16.80 -7.47 2.24
N ALA A 128 -15.52 -7.05 2.15
CA ALA A 128 -14.45 -7.47 3.05
C ALA A 128 -14.62 -6.89 4.48
N THR A 129 -15.69 -7.25 5.19
CA THR A 129 -15.83 -6.94 6.61
C THR A 129 -15.85 -8.22 7.42
N THR A 130 -14.81 -8.43 8.21
CA THR A 130 -14.72 -9.57 9.14
C THR A 130 -15.48 -9.22 10.43
N GLY A 131 -16.82 -9.18 10.38
CA GLY A 131 -17.68 -8.99 11.56
C GLY A 131 -19.04 -8.35 11.28
N LYS A 132 -19.83 -8.09 12.34
CA LYS A 132 -21.04 -7.25 12.31
C LYS A 132 -20.65 -5.79 12.04
N ALA A 133 -20.15 -5.52 10.84
CA ALA A 133 -20.00 -4.16 10.36
C ALA A 133 -21.42 -3.62 10.11
N GLY A 134 -21.90 -2.76 11.01
CA GLY A 134 -22.95 -1.83 10.62
C GLY A 134 -22.52 -1.14 9.31
N ARG A 135 -23.49 -0.87 8.43
CA ARG A 135 -23.38 -0.39 7.03
C ARG A 135 -22.42 0.80 6.74
N ALA A 136 -21.66 1.31 7.71
CA ALA A 136 -20.87 2.54 7.58
C ALA A 136 -19.55 2.61 8.39
N SER A 137 -18.95 1.50 8.86
CA SER A 137 -17.67 1.63 9.58
C SER A 137 -16.50 1.76 8.59
N ARG A 138 -16.05 3.01 8.35
CA ARG A 138 -14.90 3.27 7.49
C ARG A 138 -13.61 2.81 8.17
N VAL A 139 -12.83 2.02 7.45
CA VAL A 139 -11.57 1.41 7.88
C VAL A 139 -10.36 2.23 7.41
N PRO A 140 -9.23 2.18 8.14
CA PRO A 140 -8.01 2.86 7.72
C PRO A 140 -7.51 2.25 6.41
N ALA A 141 -7.07 3.13 5.51
CA ALA A 141 -6.60 2.77 4.19
C ALA A 141 -5.47 3.69 3.72
N LEU A 142 -4.58 3.15 2.90
CA LEU A 142 -3.65 3.91 2.06
C LEU A 142 -4.14 3.84 0.62
N VAL A 143 -4.29 5.01 0.01
CA VAL A 143 -4.65 5.18 -1.39
C VAL A 143 -3.39 5.63 -2.13
N ILE A 144 -3.02 4.85 -3.15
CA ILE A 144 -1.82 5.04 -3.94
C ILE A 144 -2.23 5.29 -5.38
N ARG A 145 -1.60 6.29 -6.00
CA ARG A 145 -1.72 6.56 -7.43
C ARG A 145 -0.34 6.88 -7.99
N MET A 146 0.04 6.23 -9.08
CA MET A 146 1.30 6.49 -9.76
C MET A 146 1.28 7.87 -10.42
N ARG A 147 2.45 8.52 -10.53
CA ARG A 147 2.62 9.78 -11.25
C ARG A 147 3.15 9.58 -12.66
#